data_AF-A0A2J8QIQ4-F1
#
_entry.id   AF-A0A2J8QIQ4-F1
#
_cell.length_a   1.000
_cell.length_b   1.000
_cell.length_c   1.000
_cell.angle_alpha   90.00
_cell.angle_beta   90.00
_cell.angle_gamma   90.00
#
_symmetry.space_group_name_H-M   'P 1'
#
loop_
_entity.id
_entity.type
_entity.pdbx_description
1 polymer ?
#
loop_
_entity_poly.entity_id
_entity_poly.type
_entity_poly.pdbx_seq_one_letter_code
_entity_poly.pdbx_strand_id
1 'polypeptide(L)'
;CTDKLERDRLILFLNKLILNKKNVKDLMDSNGIRILVDLLTLAHLHVSRATVPLQSNVIEAAPDMKRESEKEWYFGNADKERSGPYGFHEMQELWTKGMLNAKTRCWAQGMDGWRPLQSIPQLKWCLLASGQAVLNETDLATLILNMLITMCGYFPSRVLFFKEILWKEMKSY
;
A
#
# COMPACT_ATOMS: atom_id res chain seq x y z
N CYS A 1 -3.11 -13.29 8.05
CA CYS A 1 -2.20 -12.35 8.71
C CYS A 1 -2.65 -10.91 8.46
N THR A 2 -2.92 -10.18 9.54
CA THR A 2 -3.28 -8.74 9.59
C THR A 2 -2.49 -8.03 10.70
N ASP A 3 -1.53 -8.69 11.33
CA ASP A 3 -0.73 -8.13 12.41
C ASP A 3 0.54 -7.48 11.84
N LYS A 4 0.78 -6.21 12.20
CA LYS A 4 1.92 -5.43 11.68
C LYS A 4 3.26 -5.94 12.22
N LEU A 5 3.30 -6.41 13.47
CA LEU A 5 4.51 -6.96 14.08
C LEU A 5 4.93 -8.26 13.36
N GLU A 6 3.98 -9.17 13.13
CA GLU A 6 4.20 -10.40 12.38
C GLU A 6 4.67 -10.11 10.95
N ARG A 7 3.99 -9.18 10.25
CA ARG A 7 4.37 -8.73 8.91
C ARG A 7 5.82 -8.28 8.87
N ASP A 8 6.21 -7.35 9.74
CA ASP A 8 7.54 -6.74 9.70
C ASP A 8 8.64 -7.77 10.01
N ARG A 9 8.39 -8.67 10.98
CA ARG A 9 9.31 -9.77 11.30
C ARG A 9 9.49 -10.74 10.12
N LEU A 10 8.41 -11.07 9.42
CA LEU A 10 8.48 -11.90 8.22
C LEU A 10 9.27 -11.23 7.10
N ILE A 11 9.07 -9.93 6.88
CA ILE A 11 9.84 -9.18 5.86
C ILE A 11 11.32 -9.12 6.23
N LEU A 12 11.66 -8.86 7.49
CA LEU A 12 13.05 -8.89 7.97
C LEU A 12 13.69 -10.28 7.80
N PHE A 13 12.94 -11.34 8.05
CA PHE A 13 13.39 -12.70 7.84
C PHE A 13 13.61 -13.02 6.35
N LEU A 14 12.66 -12.65 5.48
CA LEU A 14 12.79 -12.80 4.04
C LEU A 14 14.00 -12.03 3.50
N ASN A 15 14.29 -10.84 4.02
CA ASN A 15 15.48 -10.06 3.68
C ASN A 15 16.79 -10.84 3.93
N LYS A 16 16.82 -11.75 4.92
CA LYS A 16 17.97 -12.64 5.12
C LYS A 16 17.96 -13.83 4.17
N LEU A 17 16.79 -14.37 3.85
CA LEU A 17 16.68 -15.52 2.94
C LEU A 17 17.07 -15.19 1.50
N ILE A 18 16.80 -13.98 1.02
CA ILE A 18 17.13 -13.55 -0.36
C ILE A 18 18.63 -13.40 -0.61
N LEU A 19 19.48 -13.49 0.42
CA LEU A 19 20.94 -13.55 0.24
C LEU A 19 21.40 -14.84 -0.45
N ASN A 20 20.53 -15.84 -0.56
CA ASN A 20 20.76 -17.04 -1.36
C ASN A 20 19.96 -16.96 -2.67
N LYS A 21 20.66 -17.07 -3.81
CA LYS A 21 20.07 -17.02 -5.15
C LYS A 21 18.96 -18.06 -5.38
N LYS A 22 19.05 -19.24 -4.76
CA LYS A 22 17.99 -20.27 -4.90
C LYS A 22 16.69 -19.81 -4.26
N ASN A 23 16.76 -19.27 -3.04
CA ASN A 23 15.59 -18.75 -2.34
C ASN A 23 14.93 -17.59 -3.10
N VAL A 24 15.73 -16.74 -3.76
CA VAL A 24 15.21 -15.68 -4.63
C VAL A 24 14.38 -16.26 -5.76
N LYS A 25 14.84 -17.33 -6.39
CA LYS A 25 14.07 -18.03 -7.43
C LYS A 25 12.76 -18.59 -6.88
N ASP A 26 12.82 -19.29 -5.75
CA ASP A 26 11.62 -19.90 -5.13
C ASP A 26 10.61 -18.81 -4.72
N LEU A 27 11.08 -17.66 -4.22
CA LEU A 27 10.26 -16.50 -3.88
C LEU A 27 9.59 -15.89 -5.13
N MET A 28 10.32 -15.78 -6.25
CA MET A 28 9.77 -15.29 -7.51
C MET A 28 8.71 -16.23 -8.08
N ASP A 29 8.99 -17.54 -8.09
CA ASP A 29 8.09 -18.56 -8.63
C ASP A 29 6.81 -18.66 -7.78
N SER A 30 6.87 -18.28 -6.50
CA SER A 30 5.73 -18.24 -5.57
C SER A 30 4.97 -16.90 -5.57
N ASN A 31 5.16 -16.05 -6.58
CA ASN A 31 4.53 -14.72 -6.70
C ASN A 31 4.88 -13.75 -5.55
N GLY A 32 6.00 -13.97 -4.85
CA GLY A 32 6.45 -13.14 -3.72
C GLY A 32 6.77 -11.70 -4.11
N ILE A 33 7.14 -11.47 -5.38
CA ILE A 33 7.39 -10.11 -5.91
C ILE A 33 6.15 -9.24 -5.83
N ARG A 34 4.99 -9.79 -6.18
CA ARG A 34 3.73 -9.06 -6.11
C ARG A 34 3.44 -8.61 -4.68
N ILE A 35 3.65 -9.50 -3.70
CA ILE A 35 3.43 -9.19 -2.29
C ILE A 35 4.38 -8.07 -1.81
N LEU A 36 5.65 -8.11 -2.22
CA LEU A 36 6.60 -7.05 -1.91
C LEU A 36 6.16 -5.71 -2.52
N VAL A 37 5.72 -5.70 -3.77
CA VAL A 37 5.21 -4.48 -4.43
C VAL A 37 3.94 -3.95 -3.75
N ASP A 38 2.99 -4.82 -3.39
CA ASP A 38 1.76 -4.46 -2.66
C ASP A 38 2.05 -3.84 -1.29
N LEU A 39 3.14 -4.25 -0.64
CA LEU A 39 3.58 -3.67 0.63
C LEU A 39 4.35 -2.37 0.44
N LEU A 40 5.07 -2.22 -0.68
CA LEU A 40 5.77 -0.99 -1.03
C LEU A 40 4.80 0.16 -1.30
N THR A 41 3.66 -0.09 -1.95
CA THR A 41 2.65 0.94 -2.22
C THR A 41 2.05 1.54 -0.93
N LEU A 42 2.02 0.78 0.17
CA LEU A 42 1.61 1.30 1.48
C LEU A 42 2.49 2.44 1.98
N ALA A 43 3.78 2.41 1.67
CA ALA A 43 4.71 3.45 2.09
C ALA A 43 4.53 4.76 1.34
N HIS A 44 4.03 4.70 0.10
CA HIS A 44 3.72 5.88 -0.69
C HIS A 44 2.44 6.60 -0.21
N LEU A 45 1.53 5.88 0.47
CA LEU A 45 0.35 6.49 1.08
C LEU A 45 0.68 7.43 2.25
N HIS A 46 1.86 7.26 2.86
CA HIS A 46 2.33 8.08 3.98
C HIS A 46 3.18 9.28 3.57
N VAL A 47 3.25 9.61 2.27
CA VAL A 47 3.88 10.85 1.84
C VAL A 47 2.97 12.02 2.19
N SER A 48 3.14 12.51 3.42
CA SER A 48 3.43 13.91 3.66
C SER A 48 4.37 14.36 2.53
N ARG A 49 3.78 14.86 1.45
CA ARG A 49 4.57 15.47 0.37
C ARG A 49 5.33 16.59 1.06
N ALA A 50 6.66 16.45 1.10
CA ALA A 50 7.54 17.49 1.61
C ALA A 50 7.02 18.80 1.05
N THR A 51 6.60 19.69 1.94
CA THR A 51 6.28 21.06 1.57
C THR A 51 7.57 21.63 1.04
N VAL A 52 7.75 21.68 -0.27
CA VAL A 52 8.65 22.66 -0.85
C VAL A 52 8.10 23.98 -0.34
N PRO A 53 8.83 24.78 0.47
CA PRO A 53 8.39 26.10 0.81
C PRO A 53 8.47 26.91 -0.48
N LEU A 54 7.41 26.83 -1.29
CA LEU A 54 7.13 27.88 -2.25
C LEU A 54 6.84 29.08 -1.36
N GLN A 55 7.79 30.02 -1.29
CA GLN A 55 7.52 31.37 -0.82
C GLN A 55 6.49 31.99 -1.77
N SER A 56 5.23 31.58 -1.64
CA SER A 56 4.09 32.25 -2.21
C SER A 56 3.59 33.18 -1.13
N ASN A 57 3.77 34.47 -1.36
CA ASN A 57 3.17 35.50 -0.54
C ASN A 57 1.64 35.28 -0.50
N VAL A 58 1.06 35.29 0.71
CA VAL A 58 -0.38 35.32 1.06
C VAL A 58 -1.10 33.97 0.80
N ILE A 59 -1.77 33.26 1.74
CA ILE A 59 -2.65 33.59 2.88
C ILE A 59 -2.35 32.60 4.04
N GLU A 60 -2.42 33.05 5.29
CA GLU A 60 -2.25 32.22 6.50
C GLU A 60 -3.23 31.03 6.53
N ALA A 61 -2.71 29.82 6.37
CA ALA A 61 -3.45 28.59 6.61
C ALA A 61 -3.55 28.37 8.13
N ALA A 62 -4.76 28.38 8.67
CA ALA A 62 -5.01 27.98 10.05
C ALA A 62 -4.42 26.58 10.31
N PRO A 63 -3.91 26.28 11.52
CA PRO A 63 -3.28 25.01 11.84
C PRO A 63 -4.18 23.76 11.70
N ASP A 64 -5.47 23.95 11.38
CA ASP A 64 -6.48 22.90 11.14
C ASP A 64 -6.81 22.68 9.64
N MET A 65 -6.04 23.23 8.70
CA MET A 65 -6.17 22.82 7.30
C MET A 65 -5.62 21.39 7.10
N LYS A 66 -6.42 20.39 7.48
CA LYS A 66 -6.29 19.02 6.96
C LYS A 66 -6.38 19.13 5.44
N ARG A 67 -5.27 18.90 4.73
CA ARG A 67 -5.28 18.84 3.26
C ARG A 67 -6.35 17.83 2.85
N GLU A 68 -7.34 18.28 2.09
CA GLU A 68 -8.33 17.38 1.49
C GLU A 68 -7.58 16.31 0.70
N SER A 69 -7.62 15.06 1.18
CA SER A 69 -7.18 13.91 0.40
C SER A 69 -8.09 13.78 -0.80
N GLU A 70 -7.54 13.45 -1.98
CA GLU A 70 -8.36 13.18 -3.17
C GLU A 70 -9.43 12.13 -2.82
N LYS A 71 -10.69 12.48 -3.14
CA LYS A 71 -11.83 11.59 -2.89
C LYS A 71 -11.85 10.52 -3.98
N GLU A 72 -11.22 9.39 -3.70
CA GLU A 72 -10.97 8.32 -4.68
C GLU A 72 -11.78 7.05 -4.39
N TRP A 73 -12.21 6.83 -3.14
CA TRP A 73 -12.78 5.56 -2.70
C TRP A 73 -14.30 5.52 -2.80
N TYR A 74 -14.80 4.40 -3.31
CA TYR A 74 -16.21 4.05 -3.31
C TYR A 74 -16.40 2.72 -2.57
N PHE A 75 -17.53 2.55 -1.89
CA PHE A 75 -17.91 1.28 -1.29
C PHE A 75 -19.38 0.96 -1.55
N GLY A 76 -19.75 -0.32 -1.49
CA GLY A 76 -21.12 -0.76 -1.69
C GLY A 76 -21.31 -2.25 -1.43
N ASN A 77 -22.56 -2.66 -1.21
CA ASN A 77 -22.95 -4.06 -1.17
C ASN A 77 -23.48 -4.50 -2.54
N ALA A 78 -23.60 -5.82 -2.77
CA ALA A 78 -23.71 -6.44 -4.09
C ALA A 78 -24.85 -5.94 -5.02
N ASP A 79 -25.77 -5.11 -4.53
CA ASP A 79 -26.91 -4.60 -5.29
C ASP A 79 -26.98 -3.05 -5.26
N LYS A 80 -26.45 -2.43 -6.32
CA LYS A 80 -26.71 -1.07 -6.86
C LYS A 80 -26.50 0.17 -5.98
N GLU A 81 -26.23 0.06 -4.68
CA GLU A 81 -25.89 1.21 -3.85
C GLU A 81 -24.37 1.44 -3.86
N ARG A 82 -23.93 2.39 -4.69
CA ARG A 82 -22.57 2.93 -4.67
C ARG A 82 -22.55 4.16 -3.76
N SER A 83 -21.78 4.08 -2.68
CA SER A 83 -21.49 5.21 -1.82
C SER A 83 -20.10 5.77 -2.13
N GLY A 84 -19.98 7.09 -2.26
CA GLY A 84 -18.73 7.80 -2.53
C GLY A 84 -18.86 8.84 -3.64
N PRO A 85 -17.76 9.53 -3.99
CA PRO A 85 -16.39 9.26 -3.55
C PRO A 85 -16.10 9.73 -2.11
N TYR A 86 -15.23 8.99 -1.43
CA TYR A 86 -14.69 9.31 -0.12
C TYR A 86 -13.16 9.44 -0.20
N GLY A 87 -12.62 10.40 0.55
CA GLY A 87 -11.20 10.47 0.85
C GLY A 87 -10.76 9.35 1.78
N PHE A 88 -9.46 9.10 1.83
CA PHE A 88 -8.90 8.04 2.68
C PHE A 88 -9.18 8.26 4.18
N HIS A 89 -9.14 9.51 4.67
CA HIS A 89 -9.51 9.83 6.05
C HIS A 89 -11.00 9.57 6.32
N GLU A 90 -11.89 9.87 5.37
CA GLU A 90 -13.32 9.55 5.48
C GLU A 90 -13.53 8.02 5.55
N MET A 91 -12.77 7.24 4.79
CA MET A 91 -12.77 5.76 4.88
C MET A 91 -12.32 5.25 6.27
N GLN A 92 -11.32 5.89 6.89
CA GLN A 92 -10.90 5.58 8.27
C GLN A 92 -12.01 5.85 9.29
N GLU A 93 -12.73 6.97 9.14
CA GLU A 93 -13.87 7.28 10.00
C GLU A 93 -15.01 6.28 9.81
N LEU A 94 -15.34 5.94 8.57
CA LEU A 94 -16.40 4.95 8.26
C LEU A 94 -16.08 3.57 8.83
N TRP A 95 -14.80 3.18 8.80
CA TRP A 95 -14.32 1.98 9.48
C TRP A 95 -14.54 2.05 11.00
N THR A 96 -14.14 3.16 11.63
CA THR A 96 -14.27 3.37 13.08
C THR A 96 -15.75 3.41 13.51
N LYS A 97 -16.64 3.94 12.67
CA LYS A 97 -18.09 3.96 12.86
C LYS A 97 -18.75 2.60 12.60
N GLY A 98 -18.01 1.58 12.14
CA GLY A 98 -18.54 0.24 11.84
C GLY A 98 -19.32 0.14 10.54
N MET A 99 -19.30 1.18 9.70
CA MET A 99 -19.98 1.20 8.39
C MET A 99 -19.24 0.35 7.35
N LEU A 100 -17.93 0.15 7.54
CA LEU A 100 -17.09 -0.72 6.72
C LEU A 100 -16.69 -1.96 7.51
N ASN A 101 -16.63 -3.10 6.82
CA ASN A 101 -16.06 -4.33 7.35
C ASN A 101 -15.13 -4.98 6.32
N ALA A 102 -14.43 -6.02 6.73
CA ALA A 102 -13.44 -6.71 5.88
C ALA A 102 -14.00 -7.21 4.54
N LYS A 103 -15.31 -7.50 4.46
CA LYS A 103 -16.00 -8.03 3.28
C LYS A 103 -16.64 -6.93 2.41
N THR A 104 -16.77 -5.71 2.91
CA THR A 104 -17.32 -4.58 2.15
C THR A 104 -16.57 -4.44 0.84
N ARG A 105 -17.29 -4.35 -0.28
CA ARG A 105 -16.64 -4.17 -1.58
C ARG A 105 -16.28 -2.70 -1.73
N CYS A 106 -15.02 -2.46 -2.06
CA CYS A 106 -14.48 -1.14 -2.34
C CYS A 106 -13.91 -1.09 -3.76
N TRP A 107 -13.90 0.12 -4.31
CA TRP A 107 -13.34 0.41 -5.63
C TRP A 107 -12.80 1.84 -5.64
N ALA A 108 -11.69 2.03 -6.34
CA ALA A 108 -11.13 3.33 -6.65
C ALA A 108 -10.79 3.38 -8.14
N GLN A 109 -10.64 4.59 -8.68
CA GLN A 109 -10.19 4.77 -10.06
C GLN A 109 -8.83 4.08 -10.27
N GLY A 110 -8.62 3.46 -11.43
CA GLY A 110 -7.42 2.66 -11.71
C GLY A 110 -7.58 1.16 -11.38
N MET A 111 -8.44 0.79 -10.42
CA MET A 111 -8.66 -0.63 -10.09
C MET A 111 -9.47 -1.37 -11.16
N ASP A 112 -9.10 -2.63 -11.43
CA ASP A 112 -9.78 -3.51 -12.41
C ASP A 112 -11.26 -3.83 -12.09
N GLY A 113 -11.71 -3.53 -10.87
CA GLY A 113 -13.07 -3.79 -10.43
C GLY A 113 -13.23 -3.79 -8.91
N TRP A 114 -14.46 -3.94 -8.46
CA TRP A 114 -14.83 -3.99 -7.05
C TRP A 114 -14.18 -5.17 -6.34
N ARG A 115 -13.50 -4.90 -5.23
CA ARG A 115 -12.81 -5.93 -4.43
C ARG A 115 -13.19 -5.81 -2.96
N PRO A 116 -13.26 -6.92 -2.21
CA PRO A 116 -13.41 -6.86 -0.76
C PRO A 116 -12.30 -6.03 -0.12
N LEU A 117 -12.63 -5.20 0.88
CA LEU A 117 -11.69 -4.33 1.59
C LEU A 117 -10.42 -5.06 2.04
N GLN A 118 -10.59 -6.26 2.62
CA GLN A 118 -9.46 -7.09 3.08
C GLN A 118 -8.51 -7.58 1.97
N SER A 119 -8.93 -7.54 0.71
CA SER A 119 -8.14 -7.95 -0.44
C SER A 119 -7.41 -6.80 -1.12
N ILE A 120 -7.71 -5.55 -0.72
CA ILE A 120 -7.05 -4.35 -1.20
C ILE A 120 -5.92 -4.05 -0.23
N PRO A 121 -4.64 -4.16 -0.62
CA PRO A 121 -3.51 -4.03 0.31
C PRO A 121 -3.56 -2.73 1.12
N GLN A 122 -3.82 -1.60 0.45
CA GLN A 122 -3.91 -0.28 1.05
C GLN A 122 -4.96 -0.22 2.18
N LEU A 123 -6.21 -0.59 1.90
CA LEU A 123 -7.27 -0.57 2.91
C LEU A 123 -7.03 -1.63 4.00
N LYS A 124 -6.55 -2.81 3.64
CA LYS A 124 -6.23 -3.88 4.59
C LYS A 124 -5.21 -3.41 5.63
N TRP A 125 -4.08 -2.86 5.18
CA TRP A 125 -2.97 -2.56 6.08
C TRP A 125 -3.13 -1.24 6.86
N CYS A 126 -4.05 -0.39 6.41
CA CYS A 126 -4.33 0.88 7.08
C CYS A 126 -5.60 0.87 7.95
N LEU A 127 -6.62 0.09 7.60
CA LEU A 127 -7.89 0.04 8.33
C LEU A 127 -8.02 -1.22 9.19
N LEU A 128 -7.73 -2.39 8.61
CA LEU A 128 -7.95 -3.68 9.25
C LEU A 128 -6.75 -4.13 10.12
N ALA A 129 -5.54 -3.69 9.78
CA ALA A 129 -4.34 -4.21 10.43
C ALA A 129 -4.21 -3.76 11.89
N SER A 130 -3.78 -4.70 12.73
CA SER A 130 -3.59 -4.54 14.16
C SER A 130 -2.12 -4.61 14.55
N GLY A 131 -1.82 -4.33 15.82
CA GLY A 131 -0.49 -4.50 16.38
C GLY A 131 0.44 -3.32 16.11
N GLN A 132 1.50 -3.24 16.92
CA GLN A 132 2.52 -2.20 16.79
C GLN A 132 3.55 -2.64 15.76
N ALA A 133 3.73 -1.84 14.71
CA ALA A 133 4.76 -2.08 13.71
C ALA A 133 6.17 -1.94 14.33
N VAL A 134 7.12 -2.72 13.82
CA VAL A 134 8.55 -2.60 14.16
C VAL A 134 9.20 -1.53 13.30
N LEU A 135 8.79 -1.48 12.03
CA LEU A 135 9.29 -0.53 11.05
C LEU A 135 8.24 0.58 10.85
N ASN A 136 8.71 1.82 10.76
CA ASN A 136 7.86 2.87 10.18
C ASN A 136 7.69 2.61 8.68
N GLU A 137 6.75 3.32 8.05
CA GLU A 137 6.39 3.12 6.66
C GLU A 137 7.56 3.36 5.71
N THR A 138 8.39 4.37 5.99
CA THR A 138 9.58 4.73 5.19
C THR A 138 10.65 3.63 5.24
N ASP A 139 10.94 3.11 6.43
CA ASP A 139 11.92 2.05 6.64
C ASP A 139 11.45 0.74 5.98
N LEU A 140 10.16 0.44 6.07
CA LEU A 140 9.56 -0.70 5.39
C LEU A 140 9.68 -0.57 3.86
N ALA A 141 9.38 0.62 3.31
CA ALA A 141 9.55 0.91 1.87
C ALA A 141 10.99 0.68 1.42
N THR A 142 11.92 1.27 2.17
CA THR A 142 13.35 1.23 1.87
C THR A 142 13.87 -0.20 1.92
N LEU A 143 13.45 -0.97 2.93
CA LEU A 143 13.78 -2.38 3.05
C LEU A 143 13.29 -3.18 1.85
N ILE A 144 12.02 -3.01 1.46
CA ILE A 144 11.44 -3.72 0.32
C ILE A 144 12.14 -3.33 -1.00
N LEU A 145 12.40 -2.05 -1.22
CA LEU A 145 13.14 -1.58 -2.41
C LEU A 145 14.52 -2.21 -2.49
N ASN A 146 15.26 -2.22 -1.37
CA ASN A 146 16.56 -2.87 -1.29
C ASN A 146 16.48 -4.37 -1.60
N MET A 147 15.47 -5.05 -1.06
CA MET A 147 15.22 -6.47 -1.37
C MET A 147 15.00 -6.66 -2.89
N LEU A 148 14.14 -5.85 -3.51
CA LEU A 148 13.89 -5.92 -4.96
C LEU A 148 15.17 -5.67 -5.78
N ILE A 149 16.00 -4.70 -5.38
CA ILE A 149 17.31 -4.41 -6.01
C ILE A 149 18.23 -5.64 -5.90
N THR A 150 18.35 -6.25 -4.71
CA THR A 150 19.14 -7.48 -4.52
C THR A 150 18.66 -8.61 -5.44
N MET A 151 17.34 -8.80 -5.55
CA MET A 151 16.77 -9.83 -6.43
C MET A 151 17.07 -9.56 -7.91
N CYS A 152 17.00 -8.29 -8.35
CA CYS A 152 17.36 -7.88 -9.70
C CYS A 152 18.84 -8.17 -10.02
N GLY A 153 19.73 -8.03 -9.03
CA GLY A 153 21.15 -8.38 -9.16
C GLY A 153 21.38 -9.86 -9.52
N TYR A 154 20.56 -10.77 -8.98
CA TYR A 154 20.65 -12.19 -9.31
C TYR A 154 19.99 -12.58 -10.64
N PHE A 155 18.97 -11.83 -11.07
CA PHE A 155 18.20 -12.12 -12.29
C PHE A 155 17.97 -10.85 -13.16
N PRO A 156 19.02 -10.30 -13.80
CA PRO A 156 18.92 -9.05 -14.57
C PRO A 156 17.95 -9.12 -15.75
N SER A 157 17.82 -10.29 -16.40
CA SER A 157 16.89 -10.50 -17.51
C SER A 157 15.41 -10.41 -17.09
N ARG A 158 15.12 -10.55 -15.79
CA ARG A 158 13.76 -10.44 -15.23
C ARG A 158 13.43 -9.00 -14.82
N VAL A 159 14.35 -8.04 -14.93
CA VAL A 159 14.13 -6.63 -14.57
C VAL A 159 12.92 -6.02 -15.30
N LEU A 160 12.70 -6.38 -16.56
CA LEU A 160 11.52 -5.95 -17.31
C LEU A 160 10.22 -6.48 -16.70
N PHE A 161 10.21 -7.72 -16.21
CA PHE A 161 9.08 -8.31 -15.49
C PHE A 161 8.82 -7.60 -14.16
N PHE A 162 9.87 -7.24 -13.41
CA PHE A 162 9.74 -6.41 -12.21
C PHE A 162 9.15 -5.03 -12.51
N LYS A 163 9.64 -4.38 -13.59
CA LYS A 163 9.09 -3.10 -14.06
C LYS A 163 7.63 -3.21 -14.46
N GLU A 164 7.23 -4.30 -15.10
CA GLU A 164 5.84 -4.51 -15.51
C GLU A 164 4.90 -4.71 -14.31
N ILE A 165 5.33 -5.47 -13.29
CA ILE A 165 4.57 -5.62 -12.04
C ILE A 165 4.44 -4.27 -11.33
N LEU A 166 5.55 -3.55 -11.15
CA LEU A 166 5.55 -2.22 -10.55
C LEU A 166 4.65 -1.26 -11.32
N TRP A 167 4.72 -1.27 -12.65
CA TRP A 167 3.91 -0.41 -13.51
C TRP A 167 2.42 -0.75 -13.47
N LYS A 168 2.06 -2.04 -13.48
CA LYS A 168 0.66 -2.48 -13.37
C LYS A 168 0.08 -2.11 -12.01
N GLU A 169 0.81 -2.37 -10.93
CA GLU A 169 0.35 -2.04 -9.59
C GLU A 169 0.27 -0.52 -9.41
N MET A 170 1.28 0.28 -9.81
CA MET A 170 1.22 1.74 -9.71
C MET A 170 0.13 2.42 -10.55
N LYS A 171 -0.36 1.79 -11.63
CA LYS A 171 -1.51 2.29 -12.41
C LYS A 171 -2.86 1.83 -11.89
N SER A 172 -2.87 0.80 -11.04
CA SER A 172 -4.09 0.25 -10.45
C SER A 172 -4.54 1.03 -9.21
N TYR A 173 -3.74 2.01 -8.78
CA TYR A 173 -4.03 3.02 -7.76
C TYR A 173 -4.11 4.39 -8.43
#